data_AF-A0A7C1JGT8-F1
#
_entry.id   AF-A0A7C1JGT8-F1
#
_cell.length_a   1.000
_cell.length_b   1.000
_cell.length_c   1.000
_cell.angle_alpha   90.00
_cell.angle_beta   90.00
_cell.angle_gamma   90.00
#
_symmetry.space_group_name_H-M   'P 1'
#
loop_
_entity.id
_entity.type
_entity.pdbx_description
1 polymer ?
#
loop_
_entity_poly.entity_id
_entity_poly.type
_entity_poly.pdbx_seq_one_letter_code
_entity_poly.pdbx_strand_id
1 'polypeptide(L)'
;LLITITNDAWFGKTSAPYQHLAQAVFRSVEQRRWILRSANTGISAVINPKGRIIKETPLFKRCYFVAPFDLSKKRTLYGKTEKIWPFLFLGIFILSNLQKSNRNRSF
;
A
#
# COMPACT_ATOMS: atom_id res chain seq x y z
N LEU A 1 13.92 -2.93 2.98
CA LEU A 1 13.25 -1.93 3.82
C LEU A 1 12.58 -0.93 2.90
N LEU A 2 11.45 -0.37 3.31
CA LEU A 2 10.85 0.80 2.68
C LEU A 2 10.74 1.90 3.74
N ILE A 3 11.00 3.14 3.35
CA ILE A 3 10.97 4.28 4.25
C ILE A 3 10.02 5.31 3.66
N THR A 4 9.12 5.84 4.49
CA THR A 4 8.18 6.89 4.09
C THR A 4 8.31 8.04 5.07
N ILE A 5 8.70 9.21 4.57
CA ILE A 5 8.75 10.45 5.32
C ILE A 5 7.65 11.36 4.78
N THR A 6 6.80 11.88 5.64
CA THR A 6 5.63 12.65 5.19
C THR A 6 5.13 13.66 6.23
N ASN A 7 4.24 14.55 5.79
CA ASN A 7 3.59 15.53 6.63
C ASN A 7 2.08 15.45 6.39
N ASP A 8 1.31 14.92 7.35
CA ASP A 8 -0.15 14.85 7.21
C ASP A 8 -0.86 16.04 7.88
N ALA A 9 -0.16 17.14 8.18
CA ALA A 9 -0.73 18.28 8.92
C ALA A 9 -1.95 18.91 8.26
N TRP A 10 -1.94 19.04 6.92
CA TRP A 10 -3.02 19.66 6.16
C TRP A 10 -4.32 18.86 6.19
N PHE A 11 -4.28 17.56 6.53
CA PHE A 11 -5.48 16.74 6.65
C PHE A 11 -6.25 16.97 7.95
N GLY A 12 -5.64 17.62 8.96
CA GLY A 12 -6.31 17.82 10.24
C GLY A 12 -6.69 16.51 10.95
N LYS A 13 -7.64 16.58 11.89
CA LYS A 13 -8.22 15.42 12.58
C LYS A 13 -9.35 14.80 11.74
N THR A 14 -9.02 14.38 10.53
CA THR A 14 -9.96 13.69 9.62
C THR A 14 -9.57 12.22 9.46
N SER A 15 -10.32 11.48 8.63
CA SER A 15 -10.00 10.09 8.28
C SER A 15 -8.80 9.93 7.35
N ALA A 16 -8.39 11.01 6.65
CA ALA A 16 -7.37 10.95 5.61
C ALA A 16 -5.99 10.44 6.09
N PRO A 17 -5.44 10.85 7.26
CA PRO A 17 -4.17 10.31 7.75
C PRO A 17 -4.21 8.80 8.00
N TYR A 18 -5.36 8.27 8.43
CA TYR A 18 -5.56 6.83 8.62
C TYR A 18 -5.62 6.08 7.29
N GLN A 19 -6.31 6.65 6.30
CA GLN A 19 -6.32 6.10 4.94
C GLN A 19 -4.91 6.12 4.32
N HIS A 20 -4.15 7.19 4.55
CA HIS A 20 -2.77 7.29 4.08
C HIS A 20 -1.86 6.26 4.77
N LEU A 21 -2.04 6.02 6.08
CA LEU A 21 -1.37 4.91 6.77
C LEU A 21 -1.75 3.54 6.20
N ALA A 22 -3.03 3.32 5.90
CA ALA A 22 -3.50 2.07 5.30
C ALA A 22 -2.84 1.79 3.94
N GLN A 23 -2.59 2.83 3.12
CA GLN A 23 -1.81 2.68 1.89
C GLN A 23 -0.40 2.16 2.16
N ALA A 24 0.27 2.65 3.21
CA ALA A 24 1.57 2.11 3.61
C ALA A 24 1.46 0.63 4.02
N VAL A 25 0.39 0.23 4.70
CA VAL A 25 0.15 -1.19 5.02
C VAL A 25 0.09 -2.05 3.76
N PHE A 26 -0.67 -1.66 2.74
CA PHE A 26 -0.72 -2.40 1.47
C PHE A 26 0.66 -2.54 0.82
N ARG A 27 1.44 -1.44 0.78
CA ARG A 27 2.81 -1.46 0.23
C ARG A 27 3.74 -2.43 0.97
N SER A 28 3.58 -2.58 2.29
CA SER A 28 4.39 -3.54 3.07
C SER A 28 4.14 -5.00 2.64
N VAL A 29 2.88 -5.34 2.35
CA VAL A 29 2.43 -6.67 1.94
C VAL A 29 2.85 -6.95 0.50
N GLU A 30 2.56 -6.01 -0.41
CA GLU A 30 2.90 -6.09 -1.83
C GLU A 30 4.37 -6.40 -2.05
N GLN A 31 5.25 -5.71 -1.32
CA GLN A 31 6.69 -5.83 -1.47
C GLN A 31 7.33 -6.84 -0.50
N ARG A 32 6.54 -7.35 0.47
CA ARG A 32 7.03 -8.18 1.59
C ARG A 32 8.25 -7.54 2.25
N ARG A 33 8.08 -6.25 2.59
CA ARG A 33 9.10 -5.41 3.21
C ARG A 33 8.54 -4.77 4.47
N TRP A 34 9.42 -4.61 5.45
CA TRP A 34 9.17 -3.68 6.54
C TRP A 34 9.05 -2.26 5.99
N ILE A 35 8.08 -1.49 6.52
CA ILE A 35 7.96 -0.06 6.29
C ILE A 35 8.22 0.68 7.60
N LEU A 36 9.11 1.67 7.55
CA LEU A 36 9.28 2.66 8.60
C LEU A 36 8.67 3.97 8.09
N ARG A 37 7.56 4.38 8.69
CA ARG A 37 6.86 5.62 8.37
C ARG A 37 7.13 6.65 9.44
N SER A 38 7.70 7.79 9.05
CA SER A 38 7.89 8.97 9.89
C SER A 38 6.99 10.09 9.38
N ALA A 39 5.95 10.41 10.13
CA ALA A 39 5.03 11.48 9.84
C ALA A 39 5.12 12.56 10.92
N ASN A 40 5.20 13.84 10.51
CA ASN A 40 5.31 14.96 11.46
C ASN A 40 4.06 15.09 12.36
N THR A 41 2.94 15.47 11.74
CA THR A 41 1.65 15.65 12.43
C THR A 41 0.72 14.46 12.21
N GLY A 42 1.14 13.54 11.34
CA GLY A 42 0.45 12.31 10.99
C GLY A 42 0.81 11.13 11.88
N ILE A 43 0.38 9.94 11.47
CA ILE A 43 0.69 8.70 12.18
C ILE A 43 2.05 8.19 11.69
N SER A 44 3.04 8.22 12.58
CA SER A 44 4.30 7.50 12.41
C SER A 44 4.08 6.05 12.80
N ALA A 45 4.64 5.10 12.05
CA ALA A 45 4.39 3.68 12.28
C ALA A 45 5.52 2.78 11.77
N VAL A 46 5.65 1.62 12.40
CA VAL A 46 6.47 0.50 11.90
C VAL A 46 5.57 -0.64 11.53
N ILE A 47 5.66 -1.05 10.26
CA ILE A 47 4.77 -2.05 9.66
C ILE A 47 5.62 -3.22 9.19
N ASN A 48 5.24 -4.43 9.57
CA ASN A 48 5.96 -5.63 9.18
C ASN A 48 5.59 -6.10 7.75
N PRO A 49 6.34 -7.06 7.17
CA PRO A 49 6.08 -7.57 5.81
C PRO A 49 4.73 -8.27 5.60
N LYS A 50 3.96 -8.51 6.68
CA LYS A 50 2.62 -9.10 6.64
C LYS A 50 1.51 -8.04 6.77
N GLY A 51 1.87 -6.75 6.78
CA GLY A 51 0.91 -5.66 6.95
C GLY A 51 0.46 -5.41 8.39
N ARG A 52 1.11 -6.01 9.38
CA ARG A 52 0.78 -5.73 10.79
C ARG A 52 1.52 -4.49 11.25
N ILE A 53 0.79 -3.55 11.83
CA ILE A 53 1.36 -2.39 12.52
C ILE A 53 1.93 -2.90 13.85
N ILE A 54 3.25 -2.77 14.01
CA ILE A 54 3.97 -3.20 15.21
C ILE A 54 3.94 -2.10 16.28
N LYS A 55 4.05 -0.85 15.85
CA LYS A 55 3.98 0.32 16.71
C LYS A 55 3.55 1.52 15.89
N GLU A 56 2.77 2.40 16.50
CA GLU A 56 2.32 3.65 15.88
C GLU A 56 2.22 4.78 16.91
N THR A 57 2.17 6.02 16.41
CA THR A 57 1.97 7.23 17.21
C THR A 57 0.55 7.75 17.09
N PRO A 58 0.00 8.38 18.14
CA PRO A 58 -1.23 9.15 18.01
C PRO A 58 -1.03 10.40 17.14
N LEU A 59 -2.10 10.85 16.49
CA LEU A 59 -2.12 12.07 15.67
C LEU A 59 -1.87 13.34 16.50
N PHE A 60 -1.22 14.35 15.88
CA PHE A 60 -0.94 15.66 16.49
C PHE A 60 -0.23 15.63 17.86
N LYS A 61 0.49 14.54 18.17
CA LYS A 61 1.21 14.42 19.44
C LYS A 61 2.71 14.29 19.21
N ARG A 62 3.49 15.17 19.86
CA ARG A 62 4.95 15.04 19.89
C ARG A 62 5.33 13.77 20.65
N CYS A 63 5.92 12.82 19.94
CA CYS A 63 6.38 11.57 20.52
C CYS A 63 7.46 10.93 19.63
N TYR A 64 8.12 9.91 20.15
CA TYR A 64 9.07 9.09 19.42
C TYR A 64 8.88 7.64 19.84
N PHE A 65 9.38 6.72 19.02
CA PHE A 65 9.47 5.33 19.43
C PHE A 65 10.63 4.62 18.73
N VAL A 66 11.14 3.60 19.40
CA VAL A 66 12.07 2.62 18.84
C VAL A 66 11.31 1.31 18.67
N ALA A 67 11.54 0.62 17.56
CA ALA A 67 10.95 -0.67 17.25
C ALA A 67 11.93 -1.53 16.43
N PRO A 68 11.91 -2.86 16.60
CA PRO A 68 12.72 -3.76 15.79
C PRO A 68 12.21 -3.80 14.34
N PHE A 69 13.11 -4.07 13.40
CA PHE A 69 12.79 -4.34 12.00
C PHE A 69 13.84 -5.28 11.39
N ASP A 70 13.46 -5.98 10.33
CA ASP A 70 14.38 -6.85 9.59
C ASP A 70 14.59 -6.39 8.15
N LEU A 71 15.77 -6.70 7.62
CA LEU A 71 16.07 -6.54 6.21
C LEU A 71 15.83 -7.85 5.47
N SER A 72 15.22 -7.74 4.29
CA SER A 72 15.05 -8.87 3.39
C SER A 72 15.46 -8.46 1.98
N LYS A 73 16.10 -9.38 1.27
CA LYS A 73 16.47 -9.23 -0.15
C LYS A 73 15.48 -9.92 -1.09
N LYS A 74 14.62 -10.82 -0.59
CA LYS A 74 13.66 -11.58 -1.40
C LYS A 74 12.64 -10.65 -2.07
N ARG A 75 12.41 -10.75 -3.37
CA ARG A 75 11.34 -10.00 -4.06
C ARG A 75 10.07 -10.85 -4.17
N THR A 76 8.90 -10.23 -4.01
CA THR A 76 7.61 -10.90 -4.24
C THR A 76 7.36 -11.09 -5.74
N LEU A 77 6.38 -11.93 -6.10
CA LEU A 77 5.93 -12.03 -7.49
C LEU A 77 5.44 -10.66 -7.98
N TYR A 78 4.60 -10.00 -7.20
CA TYR A 78 4.12 -8.65 -7.50
C TYR A 78 5.28 -7.67 -7.73
N GLY A 79 6.28 -7.61 -6.84
CA GLY A 79 7.45 -6.74 -7.00
C GLY A 79 8.38 -7.10 -8.17
N LYS A 80 8.20 -8.25 -8.83
CA LYS A 80 8.91 -8.60 -10.07
C LYS A 80 8.13 -8.16 -11.32
N THR A 81 6.81 -8.20 -11.26
CA THR A 81 5.91 -8.08 -12.41
C THR A 81 4.96 -6.88 -12.32
N GLU A 82 5.30 -5.89 -11.49
CA GLU A 82 4.45 -4.86 -10.85
C GLU A 82 3.23 -4.34 -11.63
N LYS A 83 3.30 -4.27 -12.96
CA LYS A 83 2.27 -3.66 -13.80
C LYS A 83 1.52 -4.66 -14.69
N ILE A 84 2.05 -5.87 -14.92
CA ILE A 84 1.56 -6.74 -16.02
C ILE A 84 0.19 -7.36 -15.69
N TRP A 85 0.00 -7.80 -14.44
CA TRP A 85 -1.21 -8.55 -14.06
C TRP A 85 -2.51 -7.74 -14.20
N PRO A 86 -2.61 -6.49 -13.69
CA PRO A 86 -3.84 -5.71 -13.84
C PRO A 86 -4.23 -5.47 -15.31
N PHE A 87 -3.27 -5.14 -16.18
CA PHE A 87 -3.54 -4.92 -17.60
C PHE A 87 -3.92 -6.21 -18.32
N LEU A 88 -3.30 -7.34 -17.96
CA LEU A 88 -3.63 -8.64 -18.53
C LEU A 88 -5.07 -9.05 -18.19
N PHE A 89 -5.48 -8.91 -16.93
CA PHE A 89 -6.87 -9.22 -16.53
C PHE A 89 -7.89 -8.26 -17.15
N LEU A 90 -7.56 -6.96 -17.23
CA LEU A 90 -8.42 -5.97 -17.88
C LEU A 90 -8.58 -6.28 -19.38
N GLY A 91 -7.49 -6.63 -20.06
CA GLY A 91 -7.51 -7.01 -21.47
C GLY A 91 -8.39 -8.23 -21.74
N ILE A 92 -8.26 -9.29 -20.92
CA ILE A 92 -9.11 -10.48 -21.01
C ILE A 92 -10.58 -10.13 -20.79
N PHE A 93 -10.88 -9.31 -19.78
CA PHE A 93 -12.24 -8.88 -19.49
C PHE A 93 -12.85 -8.10 -20.66
N ILE A 94 -12.14 -7.13 -21.23
CA ILE A 94 -12.61 -6.36 -22.39
C ILE A 94 -12.84 -7.28 -23.60
N LEU A 95 -11.88 -8.14 -23.92
CA LEU A 95 -12.00 -9.08 -25.04
C LEU A 95 -13.22 -10.01 -24.89
N SER A 96 -13.46 -10.52 -23.68
CA SER A 96 -14.64 -11.38 -23.41
C SER A 96 -15.97 -10.65 -23.64
N ASN A 97 -16.05 -9.37 -23.28
CA ASN A 97 -17.25 -8.56 -23.46
C ASN A 97 -17.45 -8.16 -24.94
N LEU A 98 -16.36 -7.88 -25.66
CA LEU A 98 -16.42 -7.60 -27.10
C LEU A 98 -16.88 -8.84 -27.90
N GLN A 99 -16.37 -10.03 -27.56
CA GLN A 99 -16.81 -11.28 -28.20
C GLN A 99 -18.30 -11.55 -27.95
N LYS A 100 -18.78 -11.33 -26.73
CA LYS A 100 -20.20 -11.49 -26.38
C LYS A 100 -21.09 -10.47 -27.11
N SER A 101 -20.64 -9.22 -27.22
CA SER A 101 -21.34 -8.16 -27.95
C SER A 101 -21.47 -8.48 -29.44
N ASN A 102 -20.38 -8.91 -30.09
CA ASN A 102 -20.41 -9.30 -31.50
C ASN A 102 -21.29 -10.53 -31.76
N ARG A 103 -21.33 -11.49 -30.83
CA ARG A 103 -22.20 -12.67 -30.94
C ARG A 103 -23.69 -12.31 -30.84
N ASN A 104 -24.06 -11.30 -30.05
CA ASN A 104 -25.44 -10.84 -29.92
C ASN A 104 -25.92 -9.94 -31.08
N ARG A 105 -25.00 -9.38 -31.88
CA ARG A 105 -25.34 -8.58 -33.07
C ARG A 105 -25.55 -9.39 -34.35
N SER A 106 -25.27 -10.69 -34.30
CA SER A 106 -25.36 -11.61 -35.45
C SER A 106 -26.69 -12.39 -35.50
N PHE A 107 -27.74 -11.88 -34.83
CA PHE A 107 -29.11 -12.39 -34.87
C PHE A 107 -30.06 -11.26 -35.26
#